data_AF-A0A537R814-F1
#
_entry.id   AF-A0A537R814-F1
#
_cell.length_a   1.000
_cell.length_b   1.000
_cell.length_c   1.000
_cell.angle_alpha   90.00
_cell.angle_beta   90.00
_cell.angle_gamma   90.00
#
_symmetry.space_group_name_H-M   'P 1'
#
loop_
_entity.id
_entity.type
_entity.pdbx_description
1 polymer ?
#
loop_
_entity_poly.entity_id
_entity_poly.type
_entity_poly.pdbx_seq_one_letter_code
_entity_poly.pdbx_strand_id
1 'polypeptide(L)'
;MITRRENSDHEDRTLFAARDRSPARTHFHFEHFARWRARAADACVCIAGGQDMREYCRQARRGPLGDSGSRKQTMDRRRFVVGTAATALASGPAFAQDAYPSRAISIINAFPPGGLNDIVTRPLAAAMEPILKQPIVIETKTGAAGQVGAQFAASAKPDGYTLLSHNTGISGYAEVDKLFGRPIKVSRADFIPLARLIADPVLLLVNDQQPYKTLKEFIDGAKANPDTLVFSS
;
A
#
# COMPACT_ATOMS: atom_id res chain seq x y z
N MET A 1 6.52 8.48 10.48
CA MET A 1 7.11 8.43 9.13
C MET A 1 6.44 7.32 8.35
N ILE A 2 5.97 7.62 7.14
CA ILE A 2 5.21 6.69 6.29
C ILE A 2 5.64 6.93 4.84
N THR A 3 5.72 5.89 4.00
CA THR A 3 5.99 6.03 2.55
C THR A 3 4.78 5.55 1.75
N ARG A 4 4.64 5.92 0.47
CA ARG A 4 3.49 5.48 -0.34
C ARG A 4 3.54 3.96 -0.53
N ARG A 5 2.37 3.29 -0.48
CA ARG A 5 2.27 1.88 -0.89
C ARG A 5 2.26 1.79 -2.42
N GLU A 6 3.11 0.93 -2.98
CA GLU A 6 3.06 0.60 -4.41
C GLU A 6 1.77 -0.20 -4.69
N ASN A 7 0.92 0.33 -5.56
CA ASN A 7 -0.26 -0.41 -6.06
C ASN A 7 0.22 -1.33 -7.20
N SER A 8 0.74 -2.50 -6.84
CA SER A 8 0.66 -3.66 -7.72
C SER A 8 -0.69 -4.35 -7.45
N ASP A 9 -1.44 -4.54 -8.53
CA ASP A 9 -2.63 -5.38 -8.67
C ASP A 9 -4.00 -4.69 -8.45
N HIS A 10 -4.56 -4.28 -9.61
CA HIS A 10 -5.98 -4.42 -9.89
C HIS A 10 -6.39 -5.88 -9.67
N GLU A 11 -7.12 -6.14 -8.57
CA GLU A 11 -8.18 -7.15 -8.40
C GLU A 11 -8.27 -7.56 -6.94
N ASP A 12 -9.00 -6.79 -6.12
CA ASP A 12 -9.78 -7.38 -5.02
C ASP A 12 -10.84 -6.37 -4.53
N ARG A 13 -11.82 -6.12 -5.39
CA ARG A 13 -13.01 -5.29 -5.07
C ARG A 13 -14.29 -6.12 -5.14
N THR A 14 -14.29 -7.32 -4.58
CA THR A 14 -15.53 -8.05 -4.30
C THR A 14 -15.28 -9.12 -3.26
N LEU A 15 -15.57 -8.82 -1.99
CA LEU A 15 -16.04 -9.79 -0.99
C LEU A 15 -16.13 -9.06 0.35
N PHE A 16 -17.28 -8.48 0.66
CA PHE A 16 -17.83 -8.41 2.02
C PHE A 16 -19.23 -7.80 1.97
N ALA A 17 -20.18 -8.61 1.50
CA ALA A 17 -21.60 -8.40 1.76
C ALA A 17 -22.33 -9.75 1.69
N ALA A 18 -22.34 -10.49 2.80
CA ALA A 18 -23.43 -11.40 3.13
C ALA A 18 -23.41 -11.67 4.64
N ARG A 19 -24.57 -11.46 5.24
CA ARG A 19 -24.88 -11.51 6.67
C ARG A 19 -25.62 -12.83 6.89
N ASP A 20 -25.17 -13.68 7.82
CA ASP A 20 -26.08 -14.63 8.47
C ASP A 20 -25.63 -15.00 9.89
N ARG A 21 -26.63 -15.35 10.71
CA ARG A 21 -26.71 -15.42 12.16
C ARG A 21 -26.11 -16.73 12.74
N SER A 22 -25.80 -16.62 14.03
CA SER A 22 -25.21 -17.52 15.06
C SER A 22 -25.92 -18.89 15.30
N PRO A 23 -25.54 -19.74 16.31
CA PRO A 23 -24.31 -19.87 17.14
C PRO A 23 -23.80 -21.34 17.40
N ALA A 24 -22.67 -21.45 18.14
CA ALA A 24 -22.25 -22.50 19.09
C ALA A 24 -21.09 -23.47 18.74
N ARG A 25 -20.06 -23.47 19.64
CA ARG A 25 -19.23 -24.57 20.23
C ARG A 25 -18.78 -25.73 19.29
N THR A 26 -17.53 -26.21 19.21
CA THR A 26 -16.50 -26.51 20.23
C THR A 26 -15.23 -27.05 19.52
N HIS A 27 -14.04 -26.74 20.06
CA HIS A 27 -12.80 -27.53 20.16
C HIS A 27 -12.21 -28.43 19.02
N PHE A 28 -10.86 -28.30 18.93
CA PHE A 28 -9.81 -29.30 18.61
C PHE A 28 -9.26 -29.46 17.17
N HIS A 29 -7.92 -29.28 17.15
CA HIS A 29 -6.86 -29.98 16.43
C HIS A 29 -6.19 -29.45 15.15
N PHE A 30 -4.87 -29.54 15.28
CA PHE A 30 -3.75 -29.29 14.39
C PHE A 30 -3.63 -30.36 13.30
N GLU A 31 -2.82 -30.02 12.29
CA GLU A 31 -2.25 -30.86 11.23
C GLU A 31 -3.14 -31.22 10.02
N HIS A 32 -2.78 -30.69 8.85
CA HIS A 32 -2.12 -31.53 7.84
C HIS A 32 -1.55 -30.68 6.70
N PHE A 33 -0.24 -30.83 6.51
CA PHE A 33 0.53 -30.38 5.36
C PHE A 33 0.20 -31.22 4.12
N ALA A 34 0.36 -30.60 2.95
CA ALA A 34 0.60 -31.21 1.63
C ALA A 34 -0.54 -31.98 0.95
N ARG A 35 -1.12 -31.37 -0.10
CA ARG A 35 -1.42 -32.00 -1.41
C ARG A 35 -2.17 -31.02 -2.33
N TRP A 36 -1.45 -30.21 -3.10
CA TRP A 36 -2.05 -29.58 -4.29
C TRP A 36 -1.01 -29.48 -5.41
N ARG A 37 -0.91 -30.57 -6.18
CA ARG A 37 -0.31 -30.59 -7.51
C ARG A 37 -1.41 -31.05 -8.46
N ALA A 38 -1.48 -30.38 -9.61
CA ALA A 38 -2.32 -30.65 -10.79
C ALA A 38 -3.75 -30.09 -10.75
N ARG A 39 -3.90 -28.89 -11.35
CA ARG A 39 -4.89 -28.57 -12.40
C ARG A 39 -4.64 -27.16 -12.91
N ALA A 40 -3.64 -27.05 -13.79
CA ALA A 40 -3.56 -25.98 -14.77
C ALA A 40 -3.74 -26.66 -16.13
N ALA A 41 -4.89 -26.42 -16.75
CA ALA A 41 -5.15 -26.68 -18.15
C ALA A 41 -6.25 -25.71 -18.58
N ASP A 42 -5.79 -24.60 -19.13
CA ASP A 42 -6.30 -23.94 -20.33
C ASP A 42 -7.78 -23.57 -20.39
N ALA A 43 -7.99 -22.27 -20.23
CA ALA A 43 -9.12 -21.52 -20.75
C ALA A 43 -9.10 -21.47 -22.29
N CYS A 44 -10.26 -21.68 -22.92
CA CYS A 44 -10.72 -20.90 -24.08
C CYS A 44 -12.16 -21.32 -24.42
N VAL A 45 -13.15 -20.47 -24.13
CA VAL A 45 -14.50 -20.62 -24.70
C VAL A 45 -14.77 -19.36 -25.51
N CYS A 46 -14.65 -19.52 -26.83
CA CYS A 46 -15.19 -18.59 -27.81
C CYS A 46 -16.70 -18.82 -27.97
N ILE A 47 -17.41 -17.71 -28.05
CA ILE A 47 -18.84 -17.59 -28.32
C ILE A 47 -19.11 -17.82 -29.81
N ALA A 48 -20.10 -18.66 -30.16
CA ALA A 48 -21.14 -18.44 -31.19
C ALA A 48 -21.61 -19.74 -31.89
N GLY A 49 -22.93 -19.83 -32.10
CA GLY A 49 -23.52 -20.41 -33.31
C GLY A 49 -23.78 -21.91 -33.32
N GLY A 50 -25.06 -22.30 -33.14
CA GLY A 50 -25.49 -23.69 -33.25
C GLY A 50 -25.37 -24.25 -34.68
N GLN A 51 -24.70 -25.39 -34.80
CA GLN A 51 -24.86 -26.39 -35.87
C GLN A 51 -24.65 -27.80 -35.28
N ASP A 52 -25.42 -28.77 -35.77
CA ASP A 52 -25.68 -30.10 -35.17
C ASP A 52 -24.41 -30.98 -35.06
N MET A 53 -24.07 -31.35 -33.83
CA MET A 53 -22.90 -32.14 -33.41
C MET A 53 -22.80 -33.51 -34.12
N ARG A 54 -23.89 -34.02 -34.72
CA ARG A 54 -23.94 -35.36 -35.33
C ARG A 54 -23.29 -35.47 -36.71
N GLU A 55 -23.11 -34.37 -37.44
CA GLU A 55 -22.41 -34.40 -38.74
C GLU A 55 -20.89 -34.34 -38.61
N TYR A 56 -20.36 -33.62 -37.61
CA TYR A 56 -18.91 -33.51 -37.37
C TYR A 56 -18.28 -34.87 -37.04
N CYS A 57 -18.95 -35.69 -36.22
CA CYS A 57 -18.48 -37.04 -35.89
C CYS A 57 -18.48 -38.01 -37.09
N ARG A 58 -19.21 -37.72 -38.17
CA ARG A 58 -19.26 -38.59 -39.36
C ARG A 58 -18.12 -38.28 -40.34
N GLN A 59 -17.65 -37.04 -40.38
CA GLN A 59 -16.49 -36.62 -41.20
C GLN A 59 -15.14 -36.99 -40.59
N ALA A 60 -15.02 -37.05 -39.26
CA ALA A 60 -13.78 -37.42 -38.57
C ALA A 60 -13.33 -38.88 -38.78
N ARG A 61 -14.16 -39.75 -39.39
CA ARG A 61 -13.88 -41.18 -39.58
C ARG A 61 -13.26 -41.55 -40.95
N ARG A 62 -12.88 -40.57 -41.78
CA ARG A 62 -12.29 -40.80 -43.12
C ARG A 62 -10.98 -40.03 -43.37
N GLY A 63 -10.10 -39.99 -42.39
CA GLY A 63 -8.70 -39.60 -42.61
C GLY A 63 -7.84 -40.82 -42.98
N PRO A 64 -6.93 -40.75 -43.98
CA PRO A 64 -6.09 -41.87 -44.36
C PRO A 64 -5.06 -42.19 -43.27
N LEU A 65 -4.96 -43.47 -42.92
CA LEU A 65 -3.92 -44.01 -42.04
C LEU A 65 -2.55 -43.88 -42.74
N GLY A 66 -1.81 -42.85 -42.39
CA GLY A 66 -0.42 -42.63 -42.80
C GLY A 66 0.54 -43.27 -41.80
N ASP A 67 1.34 -44.18 -42.32
CA ASP A 67 2.43 -44.95 -41.71
C ASP A 67 3.26 -44.21 -40.64
N SER A 68 3.17 -44.67 -39.39
CA SER A 68 3.95 -44.16 -38.26
C SER A 68 5.32 -44.82 -38.21
N GLY A 69 6.24 -44.34 -39.06
CA GLY A 69 7.67 -44.63 -38.94
C GLY A 69 8.24 -44.05 -37.64
N SER A 70 8.50 -44.92 -36.67
CA SER A 70 9.21 -44.62 -35.41
C SER A 70 10.61 -44.07 -35.70
N ARG A 71 10.74 -42.75 -35.72
CA ARG A 71 12.04 -42.06 -35.79
C ARG A 71 12.53 -41.83 -34.37
N LYS A 72 13.48 -42.66 -33.91
CA LYS A 72 14.19 -42.44 -32.64
C LYS A 72 14.86 -41.06 -32.69
N GLN A 73 14.27 -40.09 -32.00
CA GLN A 73 14.83 -38.75 -31.81
C GLN A 73 15.96 -38.86 -30.77
N THR A 74 17.19 -39.12 -31.24
CA THR A 74 18.39 -38.88 -30.43
C THR A 74 18.52 -37.37 -30.23
N MET A 75 18.29 -36.89 -29.00
CA MET A 75 18.52 -35.48 -28.67
C MET A 75 20.00 -35.17 -28.88
N ASP A 76 20.29 -34.40 -29.92
CA ASP A 76 21.63 -33.94 -30.25
C ASP A 76 22.10 -32.94 -29.18
N ARG A 77 23.00 -33.40 -28.30
CA ARG A 77 23.63 -32.57 -27.24
C ARG A 77 24.19 -31.26 -27.78
N ARG A 78 24.58 -31.19 -29.07
CA ARG A 78 25.06 -29.95 -29.70
C ARG A 78 23.97 -28.89 -29.82
N ARG A 79 22.72 -29.29 -30.07
CA ARG A 79 21.59 -28.35 -30.13
C ARG A 79 21.26 -27.75 -28.76
N PHE A 80 21.48 -28.51 -27.69
CA PHE A 80 21.32 -28.01 -26.33
C PHE A 80 22.38 -26.97 -25.97
N VAL A 81 23.64 -27.19 -26.36
CA VAL A 81 24.75 -26.24 -26.14
C VAL A 81 24.58 -24.94 -26.96
N VAL A 82 24.08 -25.04 -28.20
CA VAL A 82 23.77 -23.85 -29.02
C VAL A 82 22.58 -23.08 -28.46
N GLY A 83 21.57 -23.78 -27.90
CA GLY A 83 20.41 -23.15 -27.26
C GLY A 83 20.73 -22.37 -25.98
N THR A 84 21.66 -22.86 -25.16
CA THR A 84 22.12 -22.16 -23.94
C THR A 84 23.06 -20.99 -24.25
N ALA A 85 23.88 -21.09 -25.30
CA ALA A 85 24.73 -19.96 -25.73
C ALA A 85 23.90 -18.77 -26.24
N ALA A 86 22.76 -19.02 -26.89
CA ALA A 86 21.86 -17.96 -27.37
C ALA A 86 21.14 -17.22 -26.23
N THR A 87 20.84 -17.90 -25.11
CA THR A 87 20.23 -17.25 -23.92
C THR A 87 21.25 -16.43 -23.13
N ALA A 88 22.55 -16.80 -23.15
CA ALA A 88 23.63 -16.04 -22.51
C ALA A 88 24.02 -14.74 -23.27
N LEU A 89 23.69 -14.64 -24.56
CA LEU A 89 23.89 -13.43 -25.36
C LEU A 89 22.67 -12.48 -25.33
N ALA A 90 21.51 -12.97 -24.85
CA ALA A 90 20.28 -12.17 -24.69
C ALA A 90 20.17 -11.52 -23.30
N SER A 91 21.07 -11.82 -22.37
CA SER A 91 21.20 -11.07 -21.11
C SER A 91 21.89 -9.74 -21.39
N GLY A 92 21.10 -8.73 -21.78
CA GLY A 92 21.53 -7.33 -21.76
C GLY A 92 21.98 -6.92 -20.35
N PRO A 93 22.70 -5.78 -20.21
CA PRO A 93 23.15 -5.31 -18.91
C PRO A 93 21.93 -5.15 -17.99
N ALA A 94 21.88 -5.97 -16.94
CA ALA A 94 20.99 -5.69 -15.82
C ALA A 94 21.50 -4.37 -15.23
N PHE A 95 20.77 -3.28 -15.44
CA PHE A 95 20.92 -2.10 -14.59
C PHE A 95 20.57 -2.57 -13.18
N ALA A 96 21.60 -2.92 -12.40
CA ALA A 96 21.45 -3.05 -10.97
C ALA A 96 20.79 -1.77 -10.49
N GLN A 97 19.65 -1.86 -9.82
CA GLN A 97 19.07 -0.70 -9.17
C GLN A 97 20.17 -0.13 -8.28
N ASP A 98 20.56 1.14 -8.52
CA ASP A 98 21.58 1.80 -7.72
C ASP A 98 21.28 1.56 -6.25
N ALA A 99 22.32 1.30 -5.44
CA ALA A 99 22.15 1.04 -4.02
C ALA A 99 21.37 2.20 -3.39
N TYR A 100 20.18 1.91 -2.88
CA TYR A 100 19.35 2.91 -2.23
C TYR A 100 20.00 3.31 -0.89
N PRO A 101 20.13 4.61 -0.57
CA PRO A 101 19.74 5.77 -1.38
C PRO A 101 20.88 6.31 -2.27
N SER A 102 20.58 6.59 -3.56
CA SER A 102 21.53 7.14 -4.54
C SER A 102 21.40 8.65 -4.78
N ARG A 103 20.35 9.27 -4.24
CA ARG A 103 20.07 10.72 -4.32
C ARG A 103 19.43 11.22 -3.03
N ALA A 104 19.25 12.54 -2.96
CA ALA A 104 18.56 13.22 -1.86
C ALA A 104 17.17 12.63 -1.58
N ILE A 105 16.82 12.54 -0.29
CA ILE A 105 15.50 12.11 0.16
C ILE A 105 14.70 13.35 0.59
N SER A 106 13.50 13.51 0.06
CA SER A 106 12.56 14.56 0.47
C SER A 106 11.61 14.03 1.54
N ILE A 107 11.56 14.68 2.70
CA ILE A 107 10.54 14.46 3.72
C ILE A 107 9.49 15.56 3.63
N ILE A 108 8.26 15.17 3.31
CA ILE A 108 7.09 16.05 3.31
C ILE A 108 6.61 16.22 4.75
N ASN A 109 6.76 17.44 5.27
CA ASN A 109 6.18 17.86 6.54
C ASN A 109 4.77 18.43 6.29
N ALA A 110 3.74 17.74 6.79
CA ALA A 110 2.35 18.12 6.55
C ALA A 110 1.84 19.30 7.41
N PHE A 111 2.66 19.83 8.32
CA PHE A 111 2.28 20.87 9.29
C PHE A 111 3.20 22.09 9.23
N PRO A 112 2.74 23.27 9.68
CA PRO A 112 3.55 24.49 9.66
C PRO A 112 4.91 24.35 10.37
N PRO A 113 5.93 25.10 9.93
CA PRO A 113 7.21 25.13 10.63
C PRO A 113 7.04 25.57 12.09
N GLY A 114 7.81 24.98 13.00
CA GLY A 114 7.66 25.22 14.45
C GLY A 114 6.49 24.50 15.12
N GLY A 115 5.63 23.80 14.36
CA GLY A 115 4.64 22.88 14.93
C GLY A 115 5.28 21.57 15.42
N LEU A 116 4.50 20.78 16.17
CA LEU A 116 4.96 19.49 16.74
C LEU A 116 5.63 18.58 15.70
N ASN A 117 5.07 18.47 14.49
CA ASN A 117 5.63 17.61 13.45
C ASN A 117 6.99 18.13 12.92
N ASP A 118 7.17 19.45 12.81
CA ASP A 118 8.41 20.05 12.31
C ASP A 118 9.55 19.93 13.34
N ILE A 119 9.23 20.13 14.62
CA ILE A 119 10.17 20.00 15.74
C ILE A 119 10.77 18.59 15.81
N VAL A 120 10.02 17.57 15.41
CA VAL A 120 10.49 16.18 15.38
C VAL A 120 11.20 15.85 14.06
N THR A 121 10.70 16.38 12.94
CA THR A 121 11.20 16.02 11.61
C THR A 121 12.59 16.60 11.34
N ARG A 122 12.88 17.82 11.80
CA ARG A 122 14.20 18.47 11.57
C ARG A 122 15.37 17.75 12.25
N PRO A 123 15.30 17.43 13.56
CA PRO A 123 16.34 16.65 14.20
C PRO A 123 16.48 15.25 13.61
N LEU A 124 15.37 14.63 13.21
CA LEU A 124 15.40 13.33 12.54
C LEU A 124 16.19 13.39 11.23
N ALA A 125 15.93 14.40 10.37
CA ALA A 125 16.68 14.58 9.13
C ALA A 125 18.18 14.75 9.41
N ALA A 126 18.54 15.64 10.34
CA ALA A 126 19.94 15.86 10.72
C ALA A 126 20.63 14.59 11.27
N ALA A 127 19.90 13.74 11.99
CA ALA A 127 20.42 12.48 12.52
C ALA A 127 20.55 11.39 11.44
N MET A 128 19.69 11.40 10.40
CA MET A 128 19.69 10.41 9.33
C MET A 128 20.73 10.69 8.25
N GLU A 129 21.05 11.96 7.95
CA GLU A 129 22.09 12.35 6.98
C GLU A 129 23.44 11.64 7.16
N PRO A 130 24.06 11.58 8.37
CA PRO A 130 25.34 10.90 8.55
C PRO A 130 25.24 9.37 8.42
N ILE A 131 24.05 8.78 8.55
CA ILE A 131 23.82 7.33 8.44
C ILE A 131 23.62 6.97 6.96
N LEU A 132 22.75 7.70 6.27
CA LEU A 132 22.39 7.44 4.88
C LEU A 132 23.40 7.98 3.87
N LYS A 133 24.29 8.89 4.30
CA LYS A 133 25.29 9.55 3.45
C LYS A 133 24.67 10.29 2.25
N GLN A 134 23.41 10.67 2.38
CA GLN A 134 22.65 11.44 1.41
C GLN A 134 21.96 12.61 2.12
N PRO A 135 21.81 13.76 1.45
CA PRO A 135 21.13 14.91 2.02
C PRO A 135 19.63 14.62 2.19
N ILE A 136 19.04 15.17 3.26
CA ILE A 136 17.61 15.01 3.54
C ILE A 136 16.95 16.39 3.53
N VAL A 137 16.09 16.59 2.54
CA VAL A 137 15.40 17.87 2.32
C VAL A 137 14.03 17.81 2.97
N ILE A 138 13.69 18.80 3.80
CA ILE A 138 12.37 18.91 4.40
C ILE A 138 11.52 19.89 3.61
N GLU A 139 10.44 19.39 3.01
CA GLU A 139 9.47 20.19 2.27
C GLU A 139 8.19 20.35 3.08
N THR A 140 7.85 21.58 3.43
CA THR A 140 6.65 21.84 4.24
C THR A 140 5.44 22.08 3.34
N LYS A 141 4.41 21.23 3.47
CA LYS A 141 3.15 21.26 2.70
C LYS A 141 1.97 21.23 3.67
N THR A 142 1.48 22.40 4.04
CA THR A 142 0.45 22.56 5.09
C THR A 142 -0.97 22.64 4.51
N GLY A 143 -1.97 22.45 5.38
CA GLY A 143 -3.38 22.68 5.06
C GLY A 143 -4.28 21.48 5.34
N ALA A 144 -5.55 21.77 5.66
CA ALA A 144 -6.59 20.77 5.94
C ALA A 144 -6.15 19.69 6.96
N ALA A 145 -5.60 20.11 8.10
CA ALA A 145 -5.05 19.21 9.13
C ALA A 145 -4.00 18.20 8.59
N GLY A 146 -3.21 18.65 7.61
CA GLY A 146 -2.15 17.86 6.97
C GLY A 146 -2.60 17.09 5.72
N GLN A 147 -3.90 17.11 5.38
CA GLN A 147 -4.44 16.31 4.28
C GLN A 147 -3.86 16.73 2.92
N VAL A 148 -3.46 18.00 2.77
CA VAL A 148 -2.81 18.51 1.55
C VAL A 148 -1.42 17.89 1.37
N GLY A 149 -0.60 17.88 2.42
CA GLY A 149 0.73 17.25 2.40
C GLY A 149 0.64 15.73 2.22
N ALA A 150 -0.35 15.10 2.85
CA ALA A 150 -0.63 13.68 2.65
C ALA A 150 -1.03 13.37 1.19
N GLN A 151 -1.91 14.16 0.57
CA GLN A 151 -2.27 13.99 -0.85
C GLN A 151 -1.06 14.14 -1.79
N PHE A 152 -0.17 15.09 -1.49
CA PHE A 152 1.06 15.28 -2.25
C PHE A 152 1.97 14.04 -2.15
N ALA A 153 2.20 13.53 -0.94
CA ALA A 153 3.01 12.33 -0.73
C ALA A 153 2.36 11.06 -1.31
N ALA A 154 1.03 10.93 -1.26
CA ALA A 154 0.30 9.82 -1.87
C ALA A 154 0.38 9.85 -3.41
N SER A 155 0.56 11.03 -4.01
CA SER A 155 0.73 11.20 -5.45
C SER A 155 2.19 11.00 -5.90
N ALA A 156 3.14 11.04 -4.97
CA ALA A 156 4.56 10.88 -5.26
C ALA A 156 4.89 9.46 -5.75
N LYS A 157 6.05 9.30 -6.40
CA LYS A 157 6.52 7.99 -6.84
C LYS A 157 6.80 7.10 -5.62
N PRO A 158 6.40 5.82 -5.60
CA PRO A 158 6.67 4.90 -4.50
C PRO A 158 8.12 4.37 -4.55
N ASP A 159 9.10 5.26 -4.74
CA ASP A 159 10.52 4.91 -4.92
C ASP A 159 11.35 5.09 -3.63
N GLY A 160 10.69 5.38 -2.51
CA GLY A 160 11.32 5.60 -1.20
C GLY A 160 11.96 6.98 -1.00
N TYR A 161 12.16 7.77 -2.07
CA TYR A 161 12.79 9.09 -1.97
C TYR A 161 11.83 10.19 -1.50
N THR A 162 10.53 9.93 -1.49
CA THR A 162 9.54 10.81 -0.87
C THR A 162 8.96 10.14 0.36
N LEU A 163 9.22 10.72 1.53
CA LEU A 163 8.71 10.25 2.80
C LEU A 163 7.70 11.24 3.35
N LEU A 164 6.66 10.75 4.02
CA LEU A 164 5.69 11.58 4.71
C LEU A 164 5.96 11.57 6.21
N SER A 165 6.15 12.76 6.78
CA SER A 165 6.09 12.98 8.22
C SER A 165 4.71 13.50 8.59
N HIS A 166 3.99 12.74 9.42
CA HIS A 166 2.62 13.01 9.80
C HIS A 166 2.35 12.57 11.24
N ASN A 167 1.33 13.18 11.86
CA ASN A 167 0.77 12.77 13.15
C ASN A 167 -0.46 11.86 12.99
N THR A 168 -1.12 11.55 14.11
CA THR A 168 -2.31 10.67 14.19
C THR A 168 -3.53 11.18 13.40
N GLY A 169 -3.56 12.46 13.01
CA GLY A 169 -4.67 13.09 12.27
C GLY A 169 -4.99 12.44 10.92
N ILE A 170 -4.02 11.74 10.32
CA ILE A 170 -4.22 10.96 9.08
C ILE A 170 -5.33 9.91 9.19
N SER A 171 -5.61 9.44 10.40
CA SER A 171 -6.64 8.43 10.63
C SER A 171 -8.06 8.97 10.52
N GLY A 172 -8.26 10.30 10.58
CA GLY A 172 -9.58 10.94 10.54
C GLY A 172 -10.00 11.45 9.17
N TYR A 173 -9.16 11.35 8.14
CA TYR A 173 -9.46 11.93 6.82
C TYR A 173 -10.69 11.34 6.15
N ALA A 174 -10.85 10.01 6.24
CA ALA A 174 -12.00 9.34 5.65
C ALA A 174 -13.30 9.76 6.33
N GLU A 175 -13.27 9.95 7.65
CA GLU A 175 -14.40 10.38 8.47
C GLU A 175 -14.77 11.84 8.17
N VAL A 176 -13.78 12.72 8.10
CA VAL A 176 -13.97 14.12 7.72
C VAL A 176 -14.59 14.22 6.33
N ASP A 177 -14.08 13.49 5.34
CA ASP A 177 -14.64 13.53 3.99
C ASP A 177 -16.06 12.94 3.94
N LYS A 178 -16.35 11.89 4.71
CA LYS A 178 -17.73 11.37 4.88
C LYS A 178 -18.67 12.39 5.51
N LEU A 179 -18.23 13.10 6.54
CA LEU A 179 -19.04 14.14 7.21
C LEU A 179 -19.42 15.28 6.26
N PHE A 180 -18.52 15.65 5.34
CA PHE A 180 -18.77 16.69 4.35
C PHE A 180 -19.34 16.17 3.02
N GLY A 181 -19.66 14.87 2.91
CA GLY A 181 -20.17 14.27 1.67
C GLY A 181 -19.18 14.32 0.49
N ARG A 182 -17.88 14.38 0.76
CA ARG A 182 -16.81 14.47 -0.23
C ARG A 182 -16.22 13.09 -0.54
N PRO A 183 -15.70 12.87 -1.76
CA PRO A 183 -14.95 11.65 -2.05
C PRO A 183 -13.66 11.62 -1.22
N ILE A 184 -13.33 10.45 -0.67
CA ILE A 184 -12.10 10.22 0.09
C ILE A 184 -10.93 10.32 -0.89
N LYS A 185 -10.05 11.31 -0.69
CA LYS A 185 -8.90 11.53 -1.57
C LYS A 185 -7.65 10.77 -1.14
N VAL A 186 -7.47 10.63 0.18
CA VAL A 186 -6.31 9.98 0.78
C VAL A 186 -6.72 9.39 2.12
N SER A 187 -6.17 8.23 2.43
CA SER A 187 -6.41 7.50 3.66
C SER A 187 -5.10 6.95 4.21
N ARG A 188 -5.13 6.49 5.45
CA ARG A 188 -3.99 5.79 6.06
C ARG A 188 -3.57 4.54 5.27
N ALA A 189 -4.48 3.92 4.50
CA ALA A 189 -4.21 2.70 3.74
C ALA A 189 -3.31 2.93 2.50
N ASP A 190 -3.20 4.17 2.03
CA ASP A 190 -2.38 4.54 0.85
C ASP A 190 -0.87 4.54 1.15
N PHE A 191 -0.51 4.25 2.40
CA PHE A 191 0.85 4.40 2.89
C PHE A 191 1.35 3.20 3.70
N ILE A 192 2.65 2.93 3.63
CA ILE A 192 3.43 1.94 4.37
C ILE A 192 4.06 2.59 5.60
N PRO A 193 3.67 2.20 6.83
CA PRO A 193 4.27 2.73 8.05
C PRO A 193 5.74 2.31 8.17
N LEU A 194 6.62 3.29 8.36
CA LEU A 194 8.05 3.06 8.55
C LEU A 194 8.43 3.07 10.03
N ALA A 195 8.12 4.17 10.71
CA ALA A 195 8.48 4.34 12.12
C ALA A 195 7.56 5.32 12.83
N ARG A 196 7.30 5.06 14.11
CA ARG A 196 6.71 6.02 15.04
C ARG A 196 7.84 6.85 15.65
N LEU A 197 7.83 8.15 15.40
CA LEU A 197 8.90 9.06 15.80
C LEU A 197 8.77 9.46 17.27
N ILE A 198 7.56 9.86 17.68
CA ILE A 198 7.25 10.25 19.06
C ILE A 198 5.89 9.70 19.49
N ALA A 199 5.68 9.67 20.79
CA ALA A 199 4.38 9.48 21.43
C ALA A 199 4.06 10.78 22.18
N ASP A 200 3.30 11.66 21.55
CA ASP A 200 2.96 12.97 22.09
C ASP A 200 1.82 12.87 23.12
N PRO A 201 2.02 13.31 24.38
CA PRO A 201 0.93 13.47 25.32
C PRO A 201 0.10 14.71 24.95
N VAL A 202 -1.22 14.60 25.04
CA VAL A 202 -2.12 15.75 24.88
C VAL A 202 -2.20 16.48 26.22
N LEU A 203 -1.96 17.80 26.20
CA LEU A 203 -1.99 18.65 27.37
C LEU A 203 -3.15 19.65 27.27
N LEU A 204 -3.87 19.83 28.38
CA LEU A 204 -4.80 20.94 28.54
C LEU A 204 -4.03 22.14 29.10
N LEU A 205 -3.99 23.22 28.33
CA LEU A 205 -3.34 24.47 28.70
C LEU A 205 -4.38 25.58 28.71
N VAL A 206 -4.28 26.47 29.69
CA VAL A 206 -5.06 27.69 29.76
C VAL A 206 -4.11 28.89 29.68
N ASN A 207 -4.58 29.97 29.07
CA ASN A 207 -3.85 31.23 29.05
C ASN A 207 -3.64 31.73 30.50
N ASP A 208 -2.48 32.31 30.79
CA ASP A 208 -2.12 32.78 32.15
C ASP A 208 -3.06 33.88 32.67
N GLN A 209 -3.68 34.63 31.77
CA GLN A 209 -4.71 35.65 32.04
C GLN A 209 -6.05 35.05 32.49
N GLN A 210 -6.25 33.74 32.31
CA GLN A 210 -7.45 33.06 32.78
C GLN A 210 -7.32 32.72 34.28
N PRO A 211 -8.43 32.80 35.03
CA PRO A 211 -8.42 32.61 36.48
C PRO A 211 -8.21 31.14 36.90
N TYR A 212 -8.29 30.20 35.96
CA TYR A 212 -8.24 28.76 36.24
C TYR A 212 -6.81 28.30 36.50
N LYS A 213 -6.50 27.86 37.72
CA LYS A 213 -5.19 27.28 38.08
C LYS A 213 -5.25 25.77 38.27
N THR A 214 -6.46 25.24 38.45
CA THR A 214 -6.69 23.79 38.54
C THR A 214 -7.72 23.32 37.50
N LEU A 215 -7.67 22.04 37.15
CA LEU A 215 -8.66 21.42 36.26
C LEU A 215 -10.08 21.55 36.83
N LYS A 216 -10.22 21.47 38.16
CA LYS A 216 -11.51 21.62 38.83
C LYS A 216 -12.10 23.03 38.62
N GLU A 217 -11.29 24.06 38.85
CA GLU A 217 -11.71 25.46 38.61
C GLU A 217 -12.09 25.70 37.15
N PHE A 218 -11.32 25.12 36.22
CA PHE A 218 -11.64 25.21 34.79
C PHE A 218 -13.01 24.58 34.48
N ILE A 219 -13.27 23.36 34.98
CA ILE A 219 -14.55 22.68 34.76
C ILE A 219 -15.71 23.44 35.39
N ASP A 220 -15.55 23.90 36.64
CA ASP A 220 -16.59 24.64 37.36
C ASP A 220 -16.87 25.98 36.65
N GLY A 221 -15.83 26.67 36.18
CA GLY A 221 -15.96 27.90 35.39
C GLY A 221 -16.60 27.71 34.02
N ALA A 222 -16.25 26.64 33.31
CA ALA A 222 -16.83 26.28 32.02
C ALA A 222 -18.32 25.94 32.13
N LYS A 223 -18.73 25.25 33.20
CA LYS A 223 -20.13 24.93 33.48
C LYS A 223 -20.94 26.16 33.87
N ALA A 224 -20.34 27.09 34.62
CA ALA A 224 -21.00 28.31 35.03
C ALA A 224 -21.24 29.28 33.86
N ASN A 225 -20.35 29.27 32.85
CA ASN A 225 -20.43 30.16 31.70
C ASN A 225 -20.34 29.37 30.38
N PRO A 226 -21.40 28.63 30.00
CA PRO A 226 -21.41 27.90 28.74
C PRO A 226 -21.20 28.85 27.55
N ASP A 227 -20.59 28.35 26.48
CA ASP A 227 -20.34 29.05 25.20
C ASP A 227 -19.42 30.28 25.24
N THR A 228 -18.83 30.60 26.39
CA THR A 228 -17.87 31.73 26.51
C THR A 228 -16.42 31.36 26.24
N LEU A 229 -16.09 30.07 26.38
CA LEU A 229 -14.72 29.58 26.25
C LEU A 229 -14.41 29.22 24.79
N VAL A 230 -13.42 29.91 24.23
CA VAL A 230 -12.84 29.58 22.93
C VAL A 230 -11.58 28.74 23.15
N PHE A 231 -11.46 27.63 22.43
CA PHE A 231 -10.27 26.77 22.46
C PHE A 231 -9.68 26.64 21.05
N SER A 232 -8.39 26.33 20.99
CA SER A 232 -7.68 25.98 19.77
C SER A 232 -7.01 24.62 19.97
N SER A 233 -7.00 23.79 18.93
CA SER A 233 -6.38 22.45 18.91
C SER A 233 -5.22 22.38 17.94
#